data_AF-A0A1B8EUX5-F1
#
_entry.id   AF-A0A1B8EUX5-F1
#
_cell.length_a   1.000
_cell.length_b   1.000
_cell.length_c   1.000
_cell.angle_alpha   90.00
_cell.angle_beta   90.00
_cell.angle_gamma   90.00
#
_symmetry.space_group_name_H-M   'P 1'
#
loop_
_entity.id
_entity.type
_entity.pdbx_description
1 polymer ?
#
loop_
_entity_poly.entity_id
_entity_poly.type
_entity_poly.pdbx_seq_one_letter_code
_entity_poly.pdbx_strand_id
1 'polypeptide(L)'
;MVASTKRAQSTLATNGELFDDSDSLKRRKTVQPHKPVSGIGLVTPPISDSLSTSLAANGCLSALYSASTVAKIWGVAQLALNKSAPPTLYPEFTKPGGTEYVYRESDFWTSGFFPGSLYLLLERQRKYPQIAFPSSYSGLPQTPHTLQLQYACKWWTVNLHKNSRLTTTHDLSFMISP
;
A
#
# COMPACT_ATOMS: atom_id res chain seq x y z
N MET A 1 -16.46 -51.41 23.09
CA MET A 1 -17.42 -50.60 23.88
C MET A 1 -18.09 -49.61 22.94
N VAL A 2 -19.40 -49.55 23.01
CA VAL A 2 -20.35 -48.94 22.06
C VAL A 2 -20.84 -47.59 22.61
N ALA A 3 -20.97 -46.58 21.75
CA ALA A 3 -22.04 -45.55 21.69
C ALA A 3 -21.53 -44.41 20.77
N SER A 4 -22.08 -44.05 19.61
CA SER A 4 -23.46 -43.91 19.07
C SER A 4 -24.17 -42.59 19.44
N THR A 5 -24.21 -41.70 18.44
CA THR A 5 -25.34 -40.84 17.98
C THR A 5 -25.70 -39.55 18.74
N LYS A 6 -25.69 -38.39 18.04
CA LYS A 6 -26.92 -37.71 17.53
C LYS A 6 -26.64 -36.39 16.80
N ARG A 7 -27.22 -36.30 15.61
CA ARG A 7 -27.45 -35.14 14.74
C ARG A 7 -28.75 -34.44 15.19
N ALA A 8 -28.82 -33.12 15.10
CA ALA A 8 -30.10 -32.38 15.08
C ALA A 8 -29.99 -31.15 14.16
N GLN A 9 -30.90 -31.08 13.19
CA GLN A 9 -31.27 -29.91 12.37
C GLN A 9 -32.62 -29.38 12.89
N SER A 10 -32.89 -28.08 12.73
CA SER A 10 -34.20 -27.41 12.85
C SER A 10 -34.04 -25.96 12.32
N THR A 11 -34.47 -25.64 11.10
CA THR A 11 -35.76 -25.02 10.65
C THR A 11 -35.99 -23.58 11.15
N LEU A 12 -35.88 -22.56 10.30
CA LEU A 12 -36.88 -21.96 9.37
C LEU A 12 -37.98 -21.16 10.10
N ALA A 13 -37.95 -19.83 9.94
CA ALA A 13 -39.11 -18.96 10.15
C ALA A 13 -39.12 -17.88 9.06
N THR A 14 -40.09 -18.01 8.17
CA THR A 14 -40.49 -17.12 7.10
C THR A 14 -41.75 -16.41 7.58
N ASN A 15 -41.85 -15.08 7.43
CA ASN A 15 -43.13 -14.37 7.47
C ASN A 15 -43.07 -13.27 6.41
N GLY A 16 -44.02 -13.30 5.48
CA GLY A 16 -44.31 -12.23 4.54
C GLY A 16 -45.69 -11.64 4.81
N GLU A 17 -45.88 -10.40 4.39
CA GLU A 17 -47.17 -9.76 4.08
C GLU A 17 -46.89 -8.84 2.87
N LEU A 18 -47.37 -9.17 1.66
CA LEU A 18 -48.67 -8.91 1.03
C LEU A 18 -48.89 -7.45 0.55
N PHE A 19 -49.06 -7.37 -0.76
CA PHE A 19 -49.32 -6.21 -1.63
C PHE A 19 -50.72 -5.60 -1.41
N ASP A 20 -50.87 -4.29 -1.69
CA ASP A 20 -52.05 -3.76 -2.38
C ASP A 20 -51.66 -2.55 -3.27
N ASP A 21 -52.43 -2.38 -4.35
CA ASP A 21 -52.11 -1.73 -5.62
C ASP A 21 -52.73 -0.32 -5.75
N SER A 22 -52.30 0.40 -6.79
CA SER A 22 -52.97 1.54 -7.45
C SER A 22 -53.13 2.88 -6.70
N ASP A 23 -52.47 3.94 -7.21
CA ASP A 23 -53.18 4.95 -8.01
C ASP A 23 -52.20 5.91 -8.73
N SER A 24 -52.51 6.18 -10.00
CA SER A 24 -51.71 6.97 -10.93
C SER A 24 -52.44 8.28 -11.26
N LEU A 25 -52.03 9.42 -10.68
CA LEU A 25 -52.44 10.73 -11.18
C LEU A 25 -51.28 11.71 -11.42
N LYS A 26 -51.10 11.93 -12.73
CA LYS A 26 -50.34 12.97 -13.46
C LYS A 26 -50.22 14.30 -12.72
N ARG A 27 -48.98 14.76 -12.46
CA ARG A 27 -48.69 16.18 -12.21
C ARG A 27 -47.72 16.72 -13.27
N ARG A 28 -48.31 17.29 -14.32
CA ARG A 28 -47.66 18.01 -15.43
C ARG A 28 -47.06 19.31 -14.87
N LYS A 29 -45.73 19.44 -14.81
CA LYS A 29 -45.06 20.72 -14.54
C LYS A 29 -44.69 21.38 -15.87
N THR A 30 -45.21 22.59 -16.03
CA THR A 30 -45.07 23.49 -17.17
C THR A 30 -43.60 23.91 -17.35
N VAL A 31 -43.07 23.71 -18.56
CA VAL A 31 -41.75 24.18 -18.98
C VAL A 31 -41.87 25.66 -19.39
N GLN A 32 -41.14 26.54 -18.71
CA GLN A 32 -40.99 27.95 -19.09
C GLN A 32 -39.84 28.10 -20.10
N PRO A 33 -39.98 28.93 -21.15
CA PRO A 33 -38.93 29.13 -22.15
C PRO A 33 -37.78 29.99 -21.60
N HIS A 34 -36.56 29.48 -21.71
CA HIS A 34 -35.33 30.17 -21.33
C HIS A 34 -34.99 31.30 -22.32
N LYS A 35 -34.81 32.53 -21.84
CA LYS A 35 -34.15 33.62 -22.59
C LYS A 35 -32.63 33.37 -22.65
N PRO A 36 -31.95 33.68 -23.77
CA PRO A 36 -30.50 33.58 -23.86
C PRO A 36 -29.84 34.76 -23.14
N VAL A 37 -28.98 34.48 -22.16
CA VAL A 37 -28.09 35.46 -21.55
C VAL A 37 -26.74 35.37 -22.24
N SER A 38 -26.39 36.43 -22.95
CA SER A 38 -25.07 36.65 -23.52
C SER A 38 -24.03 36.90 -22.44
N GLY A 39 -22.89 36.22 -22.53
CA GLY A 39 -21.60 36.70 -22.01
C GLY A 39 -21.21 36.26 -20.59
N ILE A 40 -20.55 35.11 -20.47
CA ILE A 40 -19.57 34.85 -19.40
C ILE A 40 -18.45 34.00 -20.02
N GLY A 41 -17.36 34.66 -20.43
CA GLY A 41 -16.14 33.97 -20.82
C GLY A 41 -15.58 33.18 -19.63
N LEU A 42 -15.14 31.94 -19.88
CA LEU A 42 -14.39 31.14 -18.92
C LEU A 42 -13.12 31.92 -18.54
N VAL A 43 -13.12 32.51 -17.34
CA VAL A 43 -11.91 33.03 -16.72
C VAL A 43 -11.16 31.81 -16.18
N THR A 44 -10.15 31.36 -16.92
CA THR A 44 -9.17 30.39 -16.43
C THR A 44 -8.58 30.94 -15.12
N PRO A 45 -8.52 30.15 -14.04
CA PRO A 45 -7.83 30.62 -12.84
C PRO A 45 -6.37 30.92 -13.20
N PRO A 46 -5.76 31.97 -12.62
CA PRO A 46 -4.35 32.23 -12.83
C PRO A 46 -3.57 31.01 -12.33
N ILE A 47 -2.71 30.47 -13.19
CA ILE A 47 -1.65 29.55 -12.79
C ILE A 47 -0.77 30.36 -11.85
N SER A 48 -0.98 30.20 -10.54
CA SER A 48 -0.09 30.76 -9.54
C SER A 48 1.17 29.90 -9.50
N ASP A 49 2.07 30.17 -10.43
CA ASP A 49 3.49 29.88 -10.29
C ASP A 49 4.01 30.71 -9.11
N SER A 50 4.01 30.13 -7.91
CA SER A 50 4.85 30.68 -6.84
C SER A 50 5.43 29.56 -6.01
N LEU A 51 6.75 29.50 -6.10
CA LEU A 51 7.73 28.57 -5.55
C LEU A 51 7.75 28.52 -4.01
N SER A 52 6.58 28.39 -3.37
CA SER A 52 6.46 28.20 -1.91
C SER A 52 6.73 26.75 -1.48
N THR A 53 6.94 25.84 -2.44
CA THR A 53 7.42 24.46 -2.27
C THR A 53 8.89 24.38 -1.76
N SER A 54 9.56 25.50 -1.49
CA SER A 54 11.02 25.61 -1.63
C SER A 54 11.89 25.22 -0.42
N LEU A 55 11.41 25.15 0.83
CA LEU A 55 12.28 24.73 1.96
C LEU A 55 11.79 23.48 2.68
N ALA A 56 10.49 23.42 3.00
CA ALA A 56 9.90 22.26 3.64
C ALA A 56 9.92 21.01 2.74
N ALA A 57 9.68 21.16 1.43
CA ALA A 57 9.78 20.02 0.50
C ALA A 57 11.23 19.54 0.34
N ASN A 58 12.20 20.45 0.39
CA ASN A 58 13.63 20.11 0.39
C ASN A 58 14.05 19.39 1.69
N GLY A 59 13.47 19.76 2.83
CA GLY A 59 13.62 19.04 4.10
C GLY A 59 13.01 17.63 4.05
N CYS A 60 11.80 17.50 3.50
CA CYS A 60 11.14 16.20 3.34
C CYS A 60 11.92 15.28 2.39
N LEU A 61 12.35 15.81 1.23
CA LEU A 61 13.14 15.07 0.26
C LEU A 61 14.47 14.62 0.86
N SER A 62 15.18 15.49 1.58
CA SER A 62 16.44 15.11 2.22
C SER A 62 16.25 14.03 3.29
N ALA A 63 15.15 14.07 4.06
CA ALA A 63 14.81 13.01 5.01
C ALA A 63 14.53 11.66 4.32
N LEU A 64 13.82 11.66 3.19
CA LEU A 64 13.52 10.46 2.40
C LEU A 64 14.79 9.78 1.86
N TYR A 65 15.80 10.56 1.47
CA TYR A 65 17.09 10.07 0.97
C TYR A 65 18.16 9.93 2.07
N SER A 66 17.82 10.20 3.33
CA SER A 66 18.79 10.15 4.43
C SER A 66 19.31 8.73 4.68
N ALA A 67 20.55 8.64 5.18
CA ALA A 67 21.15 7.38 5.62
C ALA A 67 20.31 6.67 6.70
N SER A 68 19.56 7.43 7.52
CA SER A 68 18.68 6.85 8.55
C SER A 68 17.53 6.04 7.97
N THR A 69 16.95 6.49 6.84
CA THR A 69 15.89 5.78 6.12
C THR A 69 16.44 4.48 5.54
N VAL A 70 17.61 4.53 4.92
CA VAL A 70 18.31 3.34 4.40
C VAL A 70 18.61 2.36 5.52
N ALA A 71 19.16 2.83 6.64
CA ALA A 71 19.54 1.98 7.77
C ALA A 71 18.34 1.26 8.41
N LYS A 72 17.20 1.93 8.54
CA LYS A 72 15.97 1.31 9.08
C LYS A 72 15.47 0.16 8.20
N ILE A 73 15.38 0.40 6.90
CA ILE A 73 14.90 -0.60 5.93
C ILE A 73 15.92 -1.75 5.82
N TRP A 74 17.20 -1.42 5.68
CA TRP A 74 18.28 -2.41 5.56
C TRP A 74 18.45 -3.25 6.83
N GLY A 75 18.31 -2.62 8.00
CA GLY A 75 18.39 -3.29 9.30
C GLY A 75 17.37 -4.41 9.47
N VAL A 76 16.18 -4.28 8.88
CA VAL A 76 15.19 -5.36 8.83
C VAL A 76 15.55 -6.40 7.77
N ALA A 77 15.97 -5.95 6.58
CA ALA A 77 16.25 -6.83 5.45
C ALA A 77 17.33 -7.87 5.77
N GLN A 78 18.44 -7.41 6.39
CA GLN A 78 19.60 -8.24 6.70
C GLN A 78 19.30 -9.41 7.65
N LEU A 79 18.27 -9.30 8.50
CA LEU A 79 17.89 -10.34 9.47
C LEU A 79 17.47 -11.65 8.79
N ALA A 80 17.02 -11.58 7.54
CA ALA A 80 16.59 -12.75 6.80
C ALA A 80 17.57 -13.22 5.72
N LEU A 81 18.64 -12.46 5.42
CA LEU A 81 19.57 -12.81 4.34
C LEU A 81 20.49 -13.98 4.71
N ASN A 82 20.76 -14.19 5.99
CA ASN A 82 21.59 -15.30 6.49
C ASN A 82 20.79 -16.59 6.74
N LYS A 83 19.50 -16.61 6.41
CA LYS A 83 18.63 -17.79 6.60
C LYS A 83 18.72 -18.70 5.37
N SER A 84 18.52 -20.00 5.58
CA SER A 84 18.55 -21.02 4.51
C SER A 84 17.34 -20.98 3.57
N ALA A 85 16.27 -20.29 3.97
CA ALA A 85 15.03 -20.18 3.20
C ALA A 85 14.50 -18.74 3.17
N PRO A 86 13.77 -18.34 2.11
CA PRO A 86 13.15 -17.03 2.02
C PRO A 86 12.16 -16.74 3.17
N PRO A 87 11.92 -15.46 3.52
CA PRO A 87 11.03 -15.08 4.61
C PRO A 87 9.59 -15.52 4.38
N THR A 88 8.98 -16.11 5.41
CA THR A 88 7.54 -16.43 5.45
C THR A 88 6.72 -15.40 6.23
N LEU A 89 7.41 -14.54 6.99
CA LEU A 89 6.83 -13.49 7.84
C LEU A 89 7.35 -12.12 7.41
N TYR A 90 6.47 -11.12 7.44
CA TYR A 90 6.68 -9.78 6.90
C TYR A 90 6.40 -8.71 7.96
N PRO A 91 7.22 -7.65 8.06
CA PRO A 91 6.98 -6.56 9.00
C PRO A 91 5.66 -5.84 8.71
N GLU A 92 4.83 -5.63 9.73
CA GLU A 92 3.55 -4.91 9.62
C GLU A 92 3.60 -3.55 10.33
N PHE A 93 3.80 -3.54 11.66
CA PHE A 93 3.80 -2.32 12.46
C PHE A 93 4.73 -2.44 13.68
N THR A 94 5.06 -1.31 14.30
CA THR A 94 5.76 -1.26 15.59
C THR A 94 4.79 -0.91 16.70
N LYS A 95 5.00 -1.46 17.91
CA LYS A 95 4.20 -1.08 19.08
C LYS A 95 4.57 0.34 19.56
N PRO A 96 3.63 1.09 20.17
CA PRO A 96 3.97 2.38 20.78
C PRO A 96 5.14 2.24 21.77
N GLY A 97 6.17 3.08 21.60
CA GLY A 97 7.38 3.06 22.43
C GLY A 97 8.37 1.92 22.11
N GLY A 98 8.07 1.02 21.17
CA GLY A 98 8.95 -0.05 20.71
C GLY A 98 9.60 0.26 19.36
N THR A 99 10.75 -0.36 19.11
CA THR A 99 11.45 -0.32 17.81
C THR A 99 11.30 -1.61 17.01
N GLU A 100 10.73 -2.64 17.63
CA GLU A 100 10.55 -3.96 17.03
C GLU A 100 9.26 -4.03 16.23
N TYR A 101 9.36 -4.63 15.04
CA TYR A 101 8.21 -4.94 14.21
C TYR A 101 7.44 -6.15 14.76
N VAL A 102 6.13 -6.04 14.74
CA VAL A 102 5.20 -7.17 14.72
C VAL A 102 5.14 -7.67 13.28
N TYR A 103 5.25 -8.98 13.11
CA TYR A 103 5.29 -9.63 11.81
C TYR A 103 3.99 -10.38 11.51
N ARG A 104 3.63 -10.48 10.23
CA ARG A 104 2.47 -11.24 9.72
C ARG A 104 2.85 -12.17 8.60
N GLU A 105 1.94 -13.09 8.32
CA GLU A 105 2.03 -14.03 7.22
C GLU A 105 2.05 -13.31 5.86
N SER A 106 2.63 -13.98 4.88
CA SER A 106 2.74 -13.49 3.51
C SER A 106 1.40 -13.15 2.85
N ASP A 107 0.29 -13.78 3.22
CA ASP A 107 -1.03 -13.57 2.61
C ASP A 107 -1.78 -12.36 3.20
N PHE A 108 -1.18 -11.67 4.16
CA PHE A 108 -1.72 -10.43 4.70
C PHE A 108 -1.45 -9.27 3.75
N TRP A 109 -2.44 -8.36 3.61
CA TRP A 109 -2.46 -7.33 2.56
C TRP A 109 -1.28 -6.35 2.59
N THR A 110 -0.64 -6.15 3.75
CA THR A 110 0.51 -5.25 3.90
C THR A 110 1.87 -5.90 3.60
N SER A 111 1.89 -7.21 3.33
CA SER A 111 3.13 -7.99 3.19
C SER A 111 4.07 -7.48 2.11
N GLY A 112 3.56 -6.87 1.03
CA GLY A 112 4.40 -6.35 -0.04
C GLY A 112 4.98 -4.94 0.18
N PHE A 113 4.55 -4.18 1.20
CA PHE A 113 5.11 -2.84 1.46
C PHE A 113 6.60 -2.89 1.83
N PHE A 114 7.01 -3.90 2.60
CA PHE A 114 8.40 -4.05 2.98
C PHE A 114 9.33 -4.37 1.79
N PRO A 115 9.08 -5.42 0.98
CA PRO A 115 9.88 -5.63 -0.23
C PRO A 115 9.77 -4.47 -1.22
N GLY A 116 8.63 -3.80 -1.33
CA GLY A 116 8.50 -2.59 -2.16
C GLY A 116 9.42 -1.46 -1.69
N SER A 117 9.57 -1.30 -0.37
CA SER A 117 10.56 -0.36 0.20
C SER A 117 12.01 -0.73 -0.18
N LEU A 118 12.34 -2.01 -0.33
CA LEU A 118 13.65 -2.45 -0.83
C LEU A 118 13.84 -2.11 -2.31
N TYR A 119 12.82 -2.33 -3.14
CA TYR A 119 12.85 -1.96 -4.56
C TYR A 119 12.99 -0.45 -4.74
N LEU A 120 12.33 0.35 -3.90
CA LEU A 120 12.49 1.81 -3.88
C LEU A 120 13.93 2.21 -3.51
N LEU A 121 14.57 1.56 -2.54
CA LEU A 121 15.98 1.82 -2.25
C LEU A 121 16.88 1.47 -3.44
N LEU A 122 16.62 0.33 -4.11
CA LEU A 122 17.39 -0.10 -5.28
C LEU A 122 17.23 0.88 -6.45
N GLU A 123 16.01 1.37 -6.67
CA GLU A 123 15.73 2.36 -7.69
C GLU A 123 16.44 3.69 -7.38
N ARG A 124 16.39 4.17 -6.14
CA ARG A 124 17.11 5.38 -5.71
C ARG A 124 18.61 5.24 -5.92
N GLN A 125 19.17 4.08 -5.62
CA GLN A 125 20.59 3.79 -5.86
C GLN A 125 20.97 3.89 -7.34
N ARG A 126 20.10 3.40 -8.23
CA ARG A 126 20.33 3.39 -9.67
C ARG A 126 20.10 4.75 -10.33
N LYS A 127 19.05 5.47 -9.92
CA LYS A 127 18.66 6.76 -10.53
C LYS A 127 19.40 7.96 -9.95
N TYR A 128 19.71 7.92 -8.65
CA TYR A 128 20.28 9.05 -7.91
C TYR A 128 21.46 8.64 -7.03
N PRO A 129 22.49 7.96 -7.56
CA PRO A 129 23.59 7.40 -6.75
C PRO A 129 24.28 8.47 -5.90
N GLN A 130 24.49 9.67 -6.44
CA GLN A 130 25.15 10.78 -5.75
C GLN A 130 24.36 11.35 -4.56
N ILE A 131 23.03 11.18 -4.53
CA ILE A 131 22.16 11.68 -3.45
C ILE A 131 21.92 10.58 -2.43
N ALA A 132 21.61 9.37 -2.91
CA ALA A 132 21.16 8.28 -2.06
C ALA A 132 22.31 7.54 -1.34
N PHE A 133 23.52 7.57 -1.92
CA PHE A 133 24.65 6.75 -1.47
C PHE A 133 25.97 7.54 -1.60
N PRO A 134 26.24 8.48 -0.67
CA PRO A 134 27.47 9.27 -0.69
C PRO A 134 28.71 8.37 -0.60
N SER A 135 29.79 8.81 -1.24
CA SER A 135 31.04 8.05 -1.41
C SER A 135 31.58 7.50 -0.08
N SER A 136 32.24 6.33 -0.11
CA SER A 136 32.81 5.65 1.06
C SER A 136 33.81 6.51 1.85
N TYR A 137 34.33 7.58 1.25
CA TYR A 137 35.23 8.55 1.90
C TYR A 137 34.51 9.64 2.71
N SER A 138 33.18 9.63 2.76
CA SER A 138 32.37 10.65 3.47
C SER A 138 32.34 10.48 5.00
N GLY A 139 32.95 9.43 5.55
CA GLY A 139 32.86 9.10 6.99
C GLY A 139 31.45 8.68 7.44
N LEU A 140 30.51 8.53 6.50
CA LEU A 140 29.13 8.08 6.76
C LEU A 140 29.05 6.55 6.80
N PRO A 141 28.04 5.98 7.48
CA PRO A 141 27.83 4.53 7.55
C PRO A 141 27.80 3.89 6.17
N GLN A 142 28.52 2.77 6.02
CA GLN A 142 28.57 2.05 4.76
C GLN A 142 27.18 1.53 4.40
N THR A 143 26.74 1.90 3.21
CA THR A 143 25.45 1.53 2.66
C THR A 143 25.53 0.18 1.94
N PRO A 144 24.41 -0.56 1.82
CA PRO A 144 24.42 -1.87 1.18
C PRO A 144 24.87 -1.77 -0.28
N HIS A 145 25.69 -2.72 -0.71
CA HIS A 145 26.10 -2.82 -2.10
C HIS A 145 24.88 -3.14 -2.99
N THR A 146 24.85 -2.62 -4.22
CA THR A 146 23.70 -2.78 -5.13
C THR A 146 23.30 -4.24 -5.34
N LEU A 147 24.28 -5.15 -5.42
CA LEU A 147 24.03 -6.60 -5.55
C LEU A 147 23.37 -7.20 -4.29
N GLN A 148 23.76 -6.75 -3.10
CA GLN A 148 23.14 -7.20 -1.85
C GLN A 148 21.69 -6.72 -1.77
N LEU A 149 21.44 -5.48 -2.19
CA LEU A 149 20.09 -4.92 -2.22
C LEU A 149 19.21 -5.64 -3.25
N GLN A 150 19.74 -5.91 -4.44
CA GLN A 150 19.04 -6.69 -5.47
C GLN A 150 18.73 -8.11 -4.99
N TYR A 151 19.67 -8.76 -4.29
CA TYR A 151 19.45 -10.05 -3.67
C TYR A 151 18.33 -9.96 -2.62
N ALA A 152 18.38 -8.98 -1.72
CA ALA A 152 17.36 -8.77 -0.71
C ALA A 152 15.96 -8.55 -1.31
N CYS A 153 15.85 -7.74 -2.37
CA CYS A 153 14.59 -7.53 -3.09
C CYS A 153 14.00 -8.88 -3.55
N LYS A 154 14.79 -9.69 -4.26
CA LYS A 154 14.33 -11.00 -4.74
C LYS A 154 13.98 -11.93 -3.57
N TRP A 155 14.85 -11.99 -2.57
CA TRP A 155 14.72 -12.88 -1.42
C TRP A 155 13.44 -12.62 -0.62
N TRP A 156 13.12 -11.36 -0.39
CA TRP A 156 11.90 -10.96 0.33
C TRP A 156 10.63 -11.07 -0.51
N THR A 157 10.70 -11.10 -1.85
CA THR A 157 9.51 -11.23 -2.70
C THR A 157 9.16 -12.68 -3.06
N VAL A 158 10.10 -13.64 -2.95
CA VAL A 158 9.91 -15.04 -3.42
C VAL A 158 8.56 -15.63 -3.02
N ASN A 159 8.22 -15.53 -1.73
CA ASN A 159 7.02 -16.16 -1.19
C ASN A 159 5.73 -15.36 -1.43
N LEU A 160 5.81 -14.13 -1.93
CA LEU A 160 4.62 -13.30 -2.21
C LEU A 160 3.98 -13.64 -3.55
N HIS A 161 4.72 -14.18 -4.52
CA HIS A 161 4.18 -14.55 -5.83
C HIS A 161 3.02 -15.56 -5.73
N LYS A 162 2.99 -16.40 -4.69
CA LYS A 162 1.89 -17.34 -4.45
C LYS A 162 0.55 -16.62 -4.21
N ASN A 163 0.58 -15.37 -3.74
CA ASN A 163 -0.62 -14.58 -3.46
C ASN A 163 -1.36 -14.18 -4.73
N SER A 164 -0.75 -14.31 -5.91
CA SER A 164 -1.41 -14.06 -7.21
C SER A 164 -2.62 -14.95 -7.46
N ARG A 165 -2.75 -16.05 -6.70
CA ARG A 165 -3.85 -17.00 -6.77
C ARG A 165 -4.96 -16.72 -5.75
N LEU A 166 -4.77 -15.75 -4.85
CA LEU A 166 -5.80 -15.38 -3.88
C LEU A 166 -6.95 -14.69 -4.62
N THR A 167 -8.18 -15.07 -4.28
CA THR A 167 -9.41 -14.48 -4.83
C THR A 167 -10.26 -13.81 -3.75
N THR A 168 -9.73 -13.73 -2.53
CA THR A 168 -10.45 -13.33 -1.32
C THR A 168 -10.20 -11.88 -0.92
N THR A 169 -9.30 -11.17 -1.61
CA THR A 169 -8.97 -9.76 -1.32
C THR A 169 -8.80 -8.95 -2.60
N HIS A 170 -9.08 -7.66 -2.51
CA HIS A 170 -8.87 -6.67 -3.55
C HIS A 170 -7.45 -6.05 -3.50
N ASP A 171 -6.72 -6.28 -2.42
CA ASP A 171 -5.38 -5.72 -2.15
C ASP A 171 -4.24 -6.52 -2.81
N LEU A 172 -4.55 -7.27 -3.87
CA LEU A 172 -3.60 -8.17 -4.53
C LEU A 172 -2.38 -7.43 -5.07
N SER A 173 -2.58 -6.24 -5.64
CA SER A 173 -1.50 -5.43 -6.22
C SER A 173 -0.44 -5.09 -5.19
N PHE A 174 -0.84 -4.76 -3.96
CA PHE A 174 0.10 -4.46 -2.86
C PHE A 174 0.92 -5.66 -2.44
N MET A 175 0.43 -6.88 -2.65
CA MET A 175 1.12 -8.10 -2.27
C MET A 175 2.07 -8.61 -3.35
N ILE A 176 1.66 -8.59 -4.64
CA ILE A 176 2.36 -9.34 -5.70
C ILE A 176 3.18 -8.48 -6.66
N SER A 177 2.97 -7.16 -6.67
CA SER A 177 3.72 -6.23 -7.51
C SER A 177 4.37 -5.12 -6.68
N PRO A 178 5.25 -5.47 -5.72
CA PRO A 178 5.98 -4.51 -4.91
C PRO A 178 7.03 -3.72 -5.70
#